data_AF-A0A0J8SMQ8-F1
#
_entry.id   AF-A0A0J8SMQ8-F1
#
_cell.length_a   1.000
_cell.length_b   1.000
_cell.length_c   1.000
_cell.angle_alpha   90.00
_cell.angle_beta   90.00
_cell.angle_gamma   90.00
#
_symmetry.space_group_name_H-M   'P 1'
#
loop_
_entity.id
_entity.type
_entity.pdbx_description
1 polymer ?
#
loop_
_entity_poly.entity_id
_entity_poly.type
_entity_poly.pdbx_seq_one_letter_code
_entity_poly.pdbx_strand_id
1 'polypeptide(L)'
;NLVLLTAISFITPVVIVLGVVWLSLTGRQGGGKIRNQQEDHERSKEQPVNDDDYWKLGFIYFNANDPSLTIEKRYGIGWTINFARPLSWVLLLFIIAIVVISIVLSQ
;
A
#
# COMPACT_ATOMS: atom_id res chain seq x y z
N ASN A 1 -4.37 17.63 -34.35
CA ASN A 1 -5.12 16.58 -35.08
C ASN A 1 -5.97 15.82 -34.07
N LEU A 2 -7.30 15.99 -34.09
CA LEU A 2 -8.23 15.45 -33.08
C LEU A 2 -8.13 13.93 -32.95
N VAL A 3 -7.94 13.23 -34.08
CA VAL A 3 -7.77 11.76 -34.14
C VAL A 3 -6.54 11.29 -33.34
N LEU A 4 -5.45 12.06 -33.38
CA LEU A 4 -4.23 11.75 -32.63
C LEU A 4 -4.46 11.91 -31.13
N LEU A 5 -5.17 12.97 -30.72
CA LEU A 5 -5.48 13.22 -29.31
C LEU A 5 -6.39 12.12 -28.74
N THR A 6 -7.42 11.71 -29.48
CA THR A 6 -8.30 10.61 -29.06
C THR A 6 -7.53 9.30 -28.94
N ALA A 7 -6.65 8.99 -29.90
CA ALA A 7 -5.84 7.78 -29.85
C ALA A 7 -4.92 7.75 -28.62
N ILE A 8 -4.27 8.88 -28.29
CA ILE A 8 -3.40 8.99 -27.11
C ILE A 8 -4.21 8.78 -25.83
N SER A 9 -5.38 9.40 -25.68
CA SER A 9 -6.23 9.26 -24.49
C SER A 9 -6.68 7.83 -24.21
N PHE A 10 -6.87 6.99 -25.25
CA PHE A 10 -7.19 5.57 -25.08
C PHE A 10 -5.97 4.70 -24.78
N ILE A 11 -4.81 5.04 -25.32
CA ILE A 11 -3.56 4.28 -25.10
C ILE A 11 -3.02 4.50 -23.68
N THR A 12 -3.10 5.72 -23.16
CA THR A 12 -2.58 6.07 -21.83
C THR A 12 -3.09 5.17 -20.70
N PRO A 13 -4.41 4.95 -20.49
CA PRO A 13 -4.88 4.07 -19.41
C PRO A 13 -4.47 2.61 -19.62
N VAL A 14 -4.42 2.12 -20.86
CA VAL A 14 -3.97 0.75 -21.16
C VAL A 14 -2.52 0.55 -20.73
N VAL A 15 -1.63 1.51 -21.06
CA VAL A 15 -0.22 1.46 -20.66
C VAL A 15 -0.07 1.54 -19.14
N ILE A 16 -0.86 2.38 -18.46
CA ILE A 16 -0.85 2.47 -17.00
C ILE A 16 -1.25 1.14 -16.37
N VAL A 17 -2.35 0.52 -16.82
CA VAL A 17 -2.82 -0.76 -16.30
C VAL A 17 -1.78 -1.87 -16.52
N LEU A 18 -1.21 -1.96 -17.73
CA LEU A 18 -0.16 -2.95 -18.02
C LEU A 18 1.09 -2.73 -17.16
N GLY A 19 1.50 -1.47 -16.96
CA GLY A 19 2.61 -1.10 -16.09
C GLY A 19 2.37 -1.49 -14.62
N VAL A 20 1.15 -1.27 -14.11
CA VAL A 20 0.75 -1.66 -12.76
C VAL A 20 0.76 -3.17 -12.59
N VAL A 21 0.22 -3.93 -13.55
CA VAL A 21 0.24 -5.40 -13.52
C VAL A 21 1.68 -5.91 -13.55
N TRP A 22 2.51 -5.38 -14.45
CA TRP A 22 3.92 -5.74 -14.55
C TRP A 22 4.68 -5.44 -13.24
N LEU A 23 4.48 -4.25 -12.66
CA LEU A 23 5.07 -3.88 -11.37
C LEU A 23 4.53 -4.74 -10.22
N SER A 24 3.27 -5.15 -10.24
CA SER A 24 2.71 -6.03 -9.22
C SER A 24 3.26 -7.45 -9.29
N LEU A 25 3.64 -7.92 -10.49
CA LEU A 25 4.25 -9.22 -10.71
C LEU A 25 5.76 -9.21 -10.47
N THR A 26 6.44 -8.10 -10.80
CA THR A 26 7.91 -7.99 -10.76
C THR A 26 8.41 -7.35 -9.46
N GLY A 27 7.61 -6.46 -8.88
CA GLY A 27 7.84 -5.85 -7.57
C GLY A 27 7.66 -6.93 -6.51
N ARG A 28 8.77 -7.53 -6.09
CA ARG A 28 8.83 -8.36 -4.88
C ARG A 28 8.18 -7.54 -3.76
N GLN A 29 7.05 -8.01 -3.24
CA GLN A 29 6.33 -7.40 -2.12
C GLN A 29 7.05 -7.69 -0.81
N GLY A 30 8.33 -7.35 -0.75
CA GLY A 30 9.18 -7.57 0.40
C GLY A 30 10.07 -6.36 0.55
N GLY A 31 9.77 -5.53 1.54
CA GLY A 31 10.62 -4.42 2.01
C GLY A 31 11.95 -4.90 2.61
N GLY A 32 12.45 -6.06 2.21
CA GLY A 32 13.68 -6.69 2.69
C GLY A 32 14.88 -6.23 1.88
N LYS A 33 15.16 -4.92 1.82
CA LYS A 33 16.51 -4.40 1.59
C LYS A 33 16.54 -2.90 1.83
N ILE A 34 16.71 -2.47 3.09
CA ILE A 34 17.77 -1.59 3.63
C ILE A 34 17.56 -1.53 5.16
N ARG A 35 18.03 -2.52 5.92
CA ARG A 35 18.35 -2.33 7.35
C ARG A 35 19.32 -3.42 7.82
N ASN A 36 20.14 -3.07 8.82
CA ASN A 36 21.35 -3.77 9.24
C ASN A 36 21.18 -5.29 9.39
N GLN A 37 22.04 -6.04 8.70
CA GLN A 37 22.16 -7.51 8.71
C GLN A 37 22.46 -8.12 10.11
N GLN A 38 22.70 -7.28 11.12
CA GLN A 38 22.98 -7.70 12.48
C GLN A 38 21.71 -7.86 13.34
N GLU A 39 20.59 -7.20 12.99
CA GLU A 39 19.29 -7.40 13.65
C GLU A 39 18.54 -8.63 13.11
N ASP A 40 18.81 -9.02 11.86
CA ASP A 40 18.12 -10.11 11.17
C ASP A 40 18.43 -11.49 11.77
N HIS A 41 19.60 -11.69 12.39
CA HIS A 41 19.98 -12.96 13.01
C HIS A 41 19.28 -13.21 14.37
N GLU A 42 18.75 -12.17 15.02
CA GLU A 42 17.93 -12.32 16.23
C GLU A 42 16.44 -12.49 15.85
N ARG A 43 15.95 -11.71 14.89
CA ARG A 43 14.53 -11.75 14.48
C ARG A 43 14.14 -12.99 13.66
N SER A 44 15.07 -13.59 12.92
CA SER A 44 14.81 -14.83 12.17
C SER A 44 14.68 -16.08 13.05
N LYS A 45 14.98 -15.98 14.35
CA LYS A 45 14.71 -17.02 15.36
C LYS A 45 13.46 -16.78 16.19
N GLU A 46 12.83 -15.61 16.07
CA GLU A 46 11.54 -15.39 16.68
C GLU A 46 10.48 -16.04 15.80
N GLN A 47 10.03 -17.21 16.27
CA GLN A 47 8.71 -17.79 16.04
C GLN A 47 7.65 -16.70 15.80
N PRO A 48 6.54 -16.96 15.08
CA PRO A 48 5.48 -15.98 14.91
C PRO A 48 4.99 -15.55 16.30
N VAL A 49 5.53 -14.45 16.80
CA VAL A 49 4.97 -13.72 17.93
C VAL A 49 3.54 -13.45 17.50
N ASN A 50 2.61 -13.63 18.43
CA ASN A 50 1.16 -13.59 18.26
C ASN A 50 0.66 -12.25 17.69
N ASP A 51 1.06 -11.88 16.47
CA ASP A 51 0.74 -10.65 15.76
C ASP A 51 -0.76 -10.58 15.44
N ASP A 52 -1.45 -11.72 15.53
CA ASP A 52 -2.90 -11.84 15.43
C ASP A 52 -3.63 -10.85 16.36
N ASP A 53 -3.06 -10.51 17.53
CA ASP A 53 -3.64 -9.55 18.47
C ASP A 53 -3.76 -8.13 17.88
N TYR A 54 -2.89 -7.77 16.91
CA TYR A 54 -2.92 -6.48 16.24
C TYR A 54 -3.78 -6.47 14.96
N TRP A 55 -4.23 -7.64 14.48
CA TRP A 55 -5.09 -7.77 13.32
C TRP A 55 -6.57 -7.77 13.71
N LYS A 56 -7.16 -6.57 13.74
CA LYS A 56 -8.58 -6.38 14.01
C LYS A 56 -9.43 -6.80 12.81
N LEU A 57 -10.52 -7.51 13.07
CA LEU A 57 -11.45 -8.03 12.05
C LEU A 57 -10.78 -8.91 10.97
N GLY A 58 -9.54 -9.37 11.20
CA GLY A 58 -8.77 -10.19 10.27
C GLY A 58 -8.07 -9.45 9.13
N PHE A 59 -8.26 -8.14 8.96
CA PHE A 59 -7.65 -7.37 7.85
C PHE A 59 -7.21 -5.94 8.22
N ILE A 60 -7.57 -5.43 9.40
CA ILE A 60 -7.17 -4.11 9.88
C ILE A 60 -5.99 -4.27 10.82
N TYR A 61 -4.80 -3.83 10.41
CA TYR A 61 -3.63 -3.85 11.28
C TYR A 61 -3.59 -2.59 12.16
N PHE A 62 -3.41 -2.77 13.47
CA PHE A 62 -3.39 -1.68 14.44
C PHE A 62 -2.35 -1.95 15.54
N ASN A 63 -1.12 -1.45 15.36
CA ASN A 63 -0.05 -1.58 16.35
C ASN A 63 0.66 -0.23 16.60
N ALA A 64 0.43 0.39 17.74
CA ALA A 64 1.07 1.67 18.08
C ALA A 64 2.57 1.55 18.35
N ASN A 65 3.07 0.34 18.63
CA ASN A 65 4.49 0.06 18.89
C ASN A 65 5.27 -0.18 17.60
N ASP A 66 4.62 -0.56 16.50
CA ASP A 66 5.28 -0.76 15.21
C ASP A 66 5.36 0.57 14.41
N PRO A 67 6.56 1.15 14.21
CA PRO A 67 6.73 2.41 13.48
C PRO A 67 6.42 2.32 11.98
N SER A 68 6.24 1.11 11.44
CA SER A 68 5.89 0.93 10.04
C SER A 68 4.55 1.60 9.69
N LEU A 69 4.52 2.29 8.56
CA LEU A 69 3.26 2.79 7.98
C LEU A 69 2.59 1.71 7.14
N THR A 70 3.39 0.87 6.47
CA THR A 70 2.97 -0.13 5.49
C THR A 70 3.48 -1.50 5.90
N ILE A 71 2.58 -2.49 5.86
CA ILE A 71 2.81 -3.84 6.37
C ILE A 71 2.25 -4.81 5.36
N GLU A 72 2.92 -5.95 5.18
CA GLU A 72 2.41 -7.04 4.35
C GLU A 72 1.09 -7.58 4.93
N LYS A 73 0.15 -7.95 4.06
CA LYS A 73 -1.11 -8.56 4.51
C LYS A 73 -0.81 -9.95 5.09
N ARG A 74 -1.43 -10.29 6.23
CA ARG A 74 -1.33 -11.64 6.82
C ARG A 74 -1.87 -12.76 5.90
N TYR A 75 -2.80 -12.42 5.01
CA TYR A 75 -3.34 -13.34 4.02
C TYR A 75 -3.35 -12.71 2.62
N GLY A 76 -2.99 -13.52 1.64
CA GLY A 76 -2.99 -13.13 0.23
C GLY A 76 -1.79 -12.26 -0.15
N ILE A 77 -1.97 -11.52 -1.23
CA ILE A 77 -0.93 -10.70 -1.85
C ILE A 77 -1.27 -9.23 -1.57
N GLY A 78 -0.27 -8.47 -1.12
CA GLY A 78 -0.33 -7.02 -1.01
C GLY A 78 0.11 -6.49 0.35
N TRP A 79 -0.12 -5.20 0.52
CA TRP A 79 0.21 -4.41 1.69
C TRP A 79 -1.05 -3.78 2.26
N THR A 80 -1.03 -3.50 3.56
CA THR A 80 -2.00 -2.69 4.29
C THR A 80 -1.25 -1.57 5.01
N ILE A 81 -1.99 -0.67 5.65
CA ILE A 81 -1.43 0.40 6.48
C ILE A 81 -1.68 0.14 7.96
N ASN A 82 -0.76 0.63 8.80
CA ASN A 82 -0.93 0.60 10.25
C ASN A 82 -1.89 1.71 10.69
N PHE A 83 -3.12 1.36 11.03
CA PHE A 83 -4.13 2.35 11.45
C PHE A 83 -3.86 2.93 12.84
N ALA A 84 -2.84 2.47 13.57
CA ALA A 84 -2.40 3.11 14.81
C ALA A 84 -1.56 4.38 14.56
N ARG A 85 -1.16 4.66 13.31
CA ARG A 85 -0.30 5.80 12.97
C ARG A 85 -1.14 7.02 12.55
N PRO A 86 -0.90 8.22 13.11
CA PRO A 86 -1.60 9.44 12.69
C PRO A 86 -1.49 9.71 11.19
N LEU A 87 -0.33 9.41 10.59
CA LEU A 87 -0.08 9.61 9.17
C LEU A 87 -1.01 8.75 8.29
N SER A 88 -1.41 7.56 8.73
CA SER A 88 -2.38 6.71 8.03
C SER A 88 -3.73 7.42 7.88
N TRP A 89 -4.18 8.10 8.93
CA TRP A 89 -5.44 8.86 8.92
C TRP A 89 -5.33 10.13 8.07
N VAL A 90 -4.19 10.83 8.12
CA VAL A 90 -3.94 12.00 7.25
C VAL A 90 -4.00 11.59 5.78
N LEU A 91 -3.33 10.50 5.39
CA LEU A 91 -3.38 9.99 4.02
C LEU A 91 -4.80 9.55 3.61
N LEU A 92 -5.51 8.84 4.49
CA LEU A 92 -6.89 8.43 4.23
C LEU A 92 -7.82 9.64 4.01
N LEU A 93 -7.75 10.63 4.90
CA LEU A 93 -8.55 11.86 4.78
C LEU A 93 -8.17 12.67 3.55
N PHE A 94 -6.89 12.72 3.19
CA PHE A 94 -6.42 13.39 1.97
C PHE A 94 -7.01 12.75 0.71
N ILE A 95 -7.02 11.42 0.62
CA ILE A 95 -7.64 10.69 -0.49
C ILE A 95 -9.15 10.99 -0.56
N ILE A 96 -9.85 10.94 0.58
CA ILE A 96 -11.28 11.26 0.65
C ILE A 96 -11.53 12.71 0.20
N ALA A 97 -10.69 13.65 0.63
CA ALA A 97 -10.83 15.06 0.26
C ALA A 97 -10.69 15.27 -1.25
N ILE A 98 -9.72 14.61 -1.91
CA ILE A 98 -9.57 14.67 -3.38
C ILE A 98 -10.85 14.20 -4.07
N VAL A 99 -11.42 13.08 -3.65
CA VAL A 99 -12.65 12.53 -4.24
C VAL A 99 -13.82 13.50 -4.06
N VAL A 100 -14.01 14.03 -2.84
CA VAL A 100 -15.09 14.99 -2.54
C VAL A 100 -14.92 16.26 -3.36
N ILE A 101 -13.73 16.85 -3.39
CA ILE A 101 -13.44 18.06 -4.17
C ILE A 101 -13.70 17.81 -5.66
N SER A 102 -13.28 16.66 -6.19
CA SER A 102 -13.52 16.30 -7.59
C SER A 102 -15.01 16.23 -7.92
N ILE A 103 -15.83 15.66 -7.03
CA ILE A 103 -17.29 15.59 -7.22
C ILE A 103 -17.89 17.00 -7.19
N VAL A 104 -17.47 17.84 -6.24
CA VAL A 104 -17.96 19.22 -6.11
C VAL A 104 -17.60 20.06 -7.33
N LEU A 105 -16.37 19.94 -7.84
CA LEU A 105 -15.92 20.67 -9.04
C LEU A 105 -16.56 20.17 -10.34
N SER A 106 -17.10 18.95 -10.34
CA SER A 106 -17.77 18.38 -11.51
C SER A 106 -19.24 18.80 -11.67
N GLN A 107 -19.83 19.41 -10.65
CA GLN A 107 -21.18 20.00 -10.71
C GLN A 107 -21.11 21.40 -11.32
#